data_AF-A0A847J336-F1
#
_entry.id   AF-A0A847J336-F1
#
_cell.length_a   1.000
_cell.length_b   1.000
_cell.length_c   1.000
_cell.angle_alpha   90.00
_cell.angle_beta   90.00
_cell.angle_gamma   90.00
#
_symmetry.space_group_name_H-M   'P 1'
#
loop_
_entity.id
_entity.type
_entity.pdbx_description
1 polymer ?
#
loop_
_entity_poly.entity_id
_entity_poly.type
_entity_poly.pdbx_seq_one_letter_code
_entity_poly.pdbx_strand_id
1 'polypeptide(L)' 'MLERYSRPEMSAIWTEENKYQAWLEVEILADEAWAELGEIPKEDVAKIREKATFDVDRILEIEQETRHD' A
#
# COMPACT_ATOMS: atom_id res chain seq x y z
N MET A 1 -8.87 10.79 13.58
CA MET A 1 -8.56 12.08 14.25
C MET A 1 -9.85 12.89 14.36
N LEU A 2 -10.13 13.60 15.46
CA LEU A 2 -11.40 14.35 15.57
C LEU A 2 -11.40 15.57 14.64
N GLU A 3 -12.41 15.69 13.78
CA GLU A 3 -12.50 16.73 12.73
C GLU A 3 -12.27 18.14 13.28
N ARG A 4 -12.87 18.46 14.44
CA ARG A 4 -12.74 19.76 15.11
C ARG A 4 -11.30 20.21 15.39
N TYR A 5 -10.37 19.26 15.60
CA TYR A 5 -8.99 19.55 16.01
C TYR A 5 -7.96 19.22 14.93
N SER A 6 -8.41 18.75 13.77
CA SER A 6 -7.52 18.20 12.75
C SER A 6 -7.46 19.14 11.55
N ARG A 7 -6.25 19.52 11.13
CA ARG A 7 -6.06 20.28 9.90
C ARG A 7 -6.24 19.34 8.70
N PRO A 8 -6.84 19.78 7.58
CA PRO A 8 -7.09 18.93 6.42
C PRO A 8 -5.84 18.19 5.92
N GLU A 9 -4.70 18.88 5.87
CA GLU A 9 -3.40 18.30 5.50
C GLU A 9 -2.96 17.15 6.40
N MET A 10 -3.23 17.24 7.70
CA MET A 10 -2.84 16.22 8.67
C MET A 10 -3.84 15.07 8.65
N SER A 11 -5.14 15.34 8.53
CA SER A 11 -6.16 14.29 8.38
C SER A 11 -5.94 13.45 7.13
N ALA A 12 -5.53 14.05 6.02
CA ALA A 12 -5.31 13.36 4.75
C ALA A 12 -4.21 12.29 4.83
N ILE A 13 -3.17 12.50 5.64
CA ILE A 13 -2.05 11.54 5.80
C ILE A 13 -2.49 10.30 6.59
N TRP A 14 -3.47 10.42 7.48
CA TRP A 14 -3.94 9.33 8.34
C TRP A 14 -5.22 8.66 7.82
N THR A 15 -5.55 8.81 6.55
CA THR A 15 -6.64 8.04 5.93
C THR A 15 -6.19 6.59 5.69
N GLU A 16 -7.14 5.66 5.71
CA GLU A 16 -6.89 4.26 5.37
C GLU A 16 -6.33 4.11 3.95
N GLU A 17 -6.88 4.88 3.00
CA GLU A 17 -6.37 4.97 1.63
C GLU A 17 -4.87 5.32 1.60
N ASN A 18 -4.46 6.37 2.32
CA ASN A 18 -3.06 6.78 2.34
C ASN A 18 -2.16 5.77 3.08
N LYS A 19 -2.69 5.09 4.11
CA LYS A 19 -2.00 4.00 4.80
C LYS A 19 -1.70 2.85 3.84
N TYR A 20 -2.72 2.33 3.14
CA TYR A 20 -2.56 1.23 2.20
C TYR A 20 -1.74 1.63 0.97
N GLN A 21 -1.83 2.88 0.51
CA GLN A 21 -0.96 3.41 -0.54
C GLN A 21 0.51 3.41 -0.11
N ALA A 22 0.81 3.80 1.13
CA ALA A 22 2.16 3.75 1.66
C ALA A 22 2.68 2.31 1.80
N TRP A 23 1.83 1.37 2.22
CA TRP A 23 2.18 -0.05 2.26
C TRP A 23 2.49 -0.60 0.87
N LEU A 24 1.63 -0.33 -0.11
CA LEU A 24 1.86 -0.72 -1.49
C LEU A 24 3.19 -0.17 -2.03
N GLU A 25 3.51 1.09 -1.77
CA GLU A 25 4.79 1.69 -2.19
C GLU A 25 5.99 0.97 -1.56
N VAL A 26 5.91 0.64 -0.27
CA VAL A 26 6.98 -0.11 0.43
C VAL A 26 7.18 -1.49 -0.18
N GLU A 27 6.11 -2.23 -0.46
CA GLU A 27 6.19 -3.57 -1.06
C GLU A 27 6.79 -3.52 -2.47
N ILE A 28 6.37 -2.56 -3.29
CA ILE A 28 6.95 -2.40 -4.64
C ILE A 28 8.43 -2.06 -4.56
N LEU A 29 8.84 -1.17 -3.64
CA LEU A 29 10.25 -0.84 -3.45
C LEU A 29 11.07 -2.03 -2.95
N ALA A 30 10.48 -2.91 -2.14
CA ALA A 30 11.12 -4.15 -1.72
C ALA A 30 11.38 -5.06 -2.94
N ASP A 31 10.39 -5.24 -3.81
CA ASP A 31 10.55 -6.01 -5.06
C ASP A 31 11.58 -5.36 -6.01
N GLU A 32 11.59 -4.03 -6.14
CA GLU A 32 12.62 -3.31 -6.91
C GLU A 32 14.02 -3.58 -6.37
N ALA A 33 14.20 -3.59 -5.04
CA ALA A 33 15.47 -3.93 -4.42
C ALA A 33 15.88 -5.40 -4.72
N TRP A 34 14.94 -6.34 -4.65
CA TRP A 34 15.20 -7.75 -5.00
C TRP A 34 15.59 -7.91 -6.48
N ALA A 35 14.97 -7.15 -7.38
CA ALA A 35 15.32 -7.13 -8.79
C ALA A 35 16.71 -6.54 -9.06
N GLU A 36 17.12 -5.53 -8.30
CA GLU A 36 18.50 -5.00 -8.37
C GLU A 36 19.54 -6.00 -7.84
N LEU A 37 19.17 -6.83 -6.87
CA LEU A 37 20.01 -7.93 -6.36
C LEU A 37 20.04 -9.15 -7.31
N GLY A 38 19.17 -9.18 -8.32
CA GLY A 38 19.10 -10.25 -9.32
C GLY A 38 18.34 -11.50 -8.87
N GLU A 39 17.58 -11.40 -7.78
CA GLU A 39 16.81 -12.51 -7.21
C GLU A 39 15.47 -12.70 -7.92
N ILE A 40 14.93 -11.62 -8.50
CA ILE A 40 13.73 -11.64 -9.36
C ILE A 40 13.96 -10.87 -10.67
N PRO A 41 13.24 -11.20 -11.76
CA PRO A 41 13.40 -10.51 -13.04
C PRO A 41 12.91 -9.06 -12.99
N LYS A 42 13.70 -8.13 -13.56
CA LYS A 42 13.30 -6.71 -13.67
C LYS A 42 12.00 -6.49 -14.44
N GLU A 43 11.72 -7.35 -15.43
CA GLU A 43 10.50 -7.28 -16.22
C GLU A 43 9.24 -7.57 -15.39
N ASP A 44 9.35 -8.41 -14.36
CA ASP A 44 8.21 -8.74 -13.51
C ASP A 44 7.92 -7.62 -12.52
N VAL A 45 8.96 -7.01 -11.93
CA VAL A 45 8.79 -5.83 -11.07
C VAL A 45 8.24 -4.64 -11.85
N ALA A 46 8.64 -4.45 -13.11
CA ALA A 46 8.05 -3.40 -13.95
C ALA A 46 6.53 -3.58 -14.13
N LYS A 47 6.05 -4.83 -14.27
CA LYS A 47 4.61 -5.12 -14.33
C LYS A 47 3.93 -4.85 -12.99
N ILE A 48 4.59 -5.19 -11.87
CA ILE A 48 4.08 -4.92 -10.52
C ILE A 48 3.91 -3.40 -10.34
N ARG A 49 4.95 -2.61 -10.64
CA ARG A 49 4.91 -1.13 -10.55
C ARG A 49 3.78 -0.51 -11.38
N GLU A 50 3.52 -1.05 -12.56
CA GLU A 50 2.49 -0.52 -13.47
C GLU A 50 1.06 -0.91 -13.04
N LYS A 51 0.87 -2.11 -12.48
CA LYS A 51 -0.47 -2.72 -12.36
C LYS A 51 -0.93 -2.97 -10.94
N ALA A 52 -0.04 -3.01 -9.96
CA ALA A 52 -0.41 -3.29 -8.59
C ALA A 52 -1.30 -2.17 -8.06
N THR A 53 -2.44 -2.57 -7.50
CA THR A 53 -3.46 -1.69 -6.92
C THR A 53 -4.14 -2.43 -5.79
N PHE A 54 -4.84 -1.69 -4.94
CA PHE A 54 -5.67 -2.26 -3.88
C PHE A 54 -7.09 -1.69 -3.96
N ASP A 55 -7.99 -2.31 -3.20
CA ASP A 55 -9.35 -1.85 -2.95
C ASP A 55 -9.59 -1.91 -1.44
N VAL A 56 -9.89 -0.77 -0.82
CA VAL A 56 -10.02 -0.65 0.63
C VAL A 56 -11.19 -1.49 1.16
N ASP A 57 -12.32 -1.50 0.46
CA ASP A 57 -13.49 -2.27 0.88
C ASP A 57 -13.19 -3.77 0.85
N ARG A 58 -12.44 -4.22 -0.17
CA ARG A 58 -12.00 -5.61 -0.27
C ARG A 58 -11.00 -6.00 0.81
N ILE A 59 -10.09 -5.10 1.19
CA ILE A 59 -9.17 -5.34 2.31
C ILE A 59 -9.97 -5.54 3.60
N LEU A 60 -10.89 -4.63 3.91
CA LEU A 60 -11.73 -4.70 5.11
C LEU A 60 -12.62 -5.95 5.14
N GLU A 61 -13.08 -6.43 3.97
CA GLU A 61 -13.80 -7.70 3.86
C GLU A 61 -12.90 -8.89 4.24
N ILE A 62 -11.68 -8.95 3.70
CA ILE A 62 -10.72 -10.03 3.99
C ILE A 62 -10.26 -9.98 5.45
N GLU A 63 -10.10 -8.79 6.04
CA GLU A 63 -9.71 -8.60 7.44
C GLU A 63 -10.73 -9.24 8.41
N GLN A 64 -12.02 -9.24 8.06
CA GLN A 64 -13.06 -9.89 8.89
C GLN A 64 -12.84 -11.39 9.05
N GLU A 65 -12.25 -12.04 8.04
CA GLU A 65 -11.92 -13.46 8.05
C GLU A 65 -10.54 -13.72 8.66
N THR A 66 -9.53 -13.00 8.19
CA THR A 66 -8.11 -13.21 8.56
C THR A 66 -7.78 -12.68 9.95
N ARG A 67 -8.53 -11.69 10.46
CA ARG A 67 -8.27 -10.96 11.71
C ARG A 67 -6.88 -10.32 11.75
N HIS A 68 -6.36 -9.98 10.58
CA HIS A 68 -5.07 -9.36 10.40
C HIS A 68 -5.18 -8.35 9.27
N ASP A 69 -4.72 -7.13 9.54
CA ASP A 69 -4.68 -6.02 8.59
C ASP A 69 -3.53 -6.14 7.58
#